data_AF-A0A3L8QX61-F1
#
_entry.id   AF-A0A3L8QX61-F1
#
_cell.length_a   1.000
_cell.length_b   1.000
_cell.length_c   1.000
_cell.angle_alpha   90.00
_cell.angle_beta   90.00
_cell.angle_gamma   90.00
#
_symmetry.space_group_name_H-M   'P 1'
#
loop_
_entity.id
_entity.type
_entity.pdbx_description
1 polymer ?
#
loop_
_entity_poly.entity_id
_entity_poly.type
_entity_poly.pdbx_seq_one_letter_code
_entity_poly.pdbx_strand_id
1 'polypeptide(L)'
;MRGQASYFVWLNRSKESVSLDIKSEAGRKILDDLPDGADVFVQNLAPGAAARLGLDADSLRRVHTSLVVCDISGCGSKRLLAGRKAYDLLIQCETGVVSLSGSESEPAKAGISIADMTAGMYAYSGILSALYTRATMGRVPAVEVRLFDALAEWMGQPPTTPATRENSRCCCRCRMSANGHPKAVRFPSATSASPPTPCSGARRARGSRR
;
A
#
# COMPACT_ATOMS: atom_id res chain seq x y z
N MET A 1 16.74 19.61 1.44
CA MET A 1 16.84 18.13 1.35
C MET A 1 18.25 17.82 0.86
N ARG A 2 19.02 16.97 1.56
CA ARG A 2 20.45 16.69 1.29
C ARG A 2 20.64 15.81 0.03
N GLY A 3 20.15 16.25 -1.13
CA GLY A 3 20.17 15.46 -2.38
C GLY A 3 19.23 14.25 -2.40
N GLN A 4 18.48 14.00 -1.32
CA GLN A 4 17.51 12.90 -1.24
C GLN A 4 16.15 13.31 -1.81
N ALA A 5 15.48 12.37 -2.47
CA ALA A 5 14.12 12.55 -2.95
C ALA A 5 13.17 12.85 -1.79
N SER A 6 12.23 13.78 -1.99
CA SER A 6 11.21 14.16 -0.99
C SER A 6 10.40 12.95 -0.50
N TYR A 7 10.09 12.03 -1.40
CA TYR A 7 9.36 10.79 -1.11
C TYR A 7 10.10 9.89 -0.12
N PHE A 8 11.44 9.77 -0.27
CA PHE A 8 12.26 8.95 0.63
C PHE A 8 12.29 9.54 2.04
N VAL A 9 12.52 10.86 2.15
CA VAL A 9 12.58 11.56 3.44
C VAL A 9 11.24 11.50 4.18
N TRP A 10 10.13 11.61 3.44
CA TRP A 10 8.79 11.56 4.03
C TRP A 10 8.46 10.16 4.59
N LEU A 11 8.77 9.08 3.86
CA LEU A 11 8.45 7.70 4.27
C LEU A 11 9.44 7.06 5.27
N ASN A 12 10.65 7.62 5.41
CA ASN A 12 11.72 7.00 6.21
C ASN A 12 12.26 7.91 7.31
N ARG A 13 11.52 8.97 7.66
CA ARG A 13 11.84 9.79 8.83
C ARG A 13 11.90 8.89 10.08
N SER A 14 12.90 9.15 10.94
CA SER A 14 13.15 8.45 12.21
C SER A 14 13.62 6.99 12.08
N LYS A 15 13.89 6.49 10.88
CA LYS A 15 14.50 5.16 10.69
C LYS A 15 16.02 5.28 10.63
N GLU A 16 16.69 4.33 11.26
CA GLU A 16 18.11 4.08 11.03
C GLU A 16 18.29 3.24 9.74
N SER A 17 19.42 3.41 9.07
CA SER A 17 19.68 2.80 7.77
C SER A 17 21.05 2.13 7.76
N VAL A 18 21.06 0.88 7.30
CA VAL A 18 22.28 0.13 7.01
C VAL A 18 22.21 -0.39 5.57
N SER A 19 23.32 -0.33 4.85
CA SER A 19 23.45 -0.89 3.50
C SER A 19 24.21 -2.20 3.57
N LEU A 20 23.62 -3.28 3.06
CA LEU A 20 24.19 -4.63 3.12
C LEU A 20 24.22 -5.23 1.72
N ASP A 21 25.35 -5.84 1.34
CA ASP A 21 25.41 -6.71 0.17
C ASP A 21 25.09 -8.15 0.54
N ILE A 22 23.85 -8.56 0.25
CA ILE A 22 23.32 -9.89 0.56
C ILE A 22 23.97 -11.03 -0.24
N LYS A 23 24.79 -10.71 -1.26
CA LYS A 23 25.56 -11.71 -2.01
C LYS A 23 26.91 -12.02 -1.36
N SER A 24 27.39 -11.12 -0.50
CA SER A 24 28.61 -11.34 0.28
C SER A 24 28.30 -12.20 1.51
N GLU A 25 29.22 -13.06 1.90
CA GLU A 25 29.09 -13.89 3.10
C GLU A 25 28.94 -13.02 4.37
N ALA A 26 29.72 -11.93 4.47
CA ALA A 26 29.65 -11.00 5.58
C ALA A 26 28.29 -10.28 5.66
N GLY A 27 27.78 -9.78 4.53
CA GLY A 27 26.47 -9.13 4.48
C GLY A 27 25.33 -10.10 4.74
N ARG A 28 25.48 -11.36 4.30
CA ARG A 28 24.53 -12.42 4.61
C ARG A 28 24.48 -12.74 6.10
N LYS A 29 25.64 -12.86 6.75
CA LYS A 29 25.71 -13.08 8.19
C LYS A 29 25.01 -11.96 8.97
N ILE A 30 25.28 -10.71 8.63
CA ILE A 30 24.63 -9.56 9.31
C ILE A 30 23.10 -9.61 9.11
N LEU A 31 22.63 -9.98 7.92
CA LEU A 31 21.21 -10.11 7.64
C LEU A 31 20.53 -11.22 8.46
N ASP A 32 21.22 -12.35 8.65
CA ASP A 32 20.70 -13.47 9.44
C ASP A 32 20.74 -13.15 10.95
N ASP A 33 21.67 -12.31 11.42
CA ASP A 33 21.75 -11.83 12.81
C ASP A 33 20.75 -10.68 13.11
N LEU A 34 20.32 -9.90 12.10
CA LEU A 34 19.48 -8.70 12.31
C LEU A 34 18.12 -8.95 13.01
N PRO A 35 17.43 -10.07 12.76
CA PRO A 35 16.20 -10.42 13.50
C PRO A 35 16.45 -10.73 14.98
N ASP A 36 17.69 -10.96 15.41
CA ASP A 36 17.99 -11.22 16.82
C ASP A 36 17.64 -10.01 17.69
N GLY A 37 16.71 -10.21 18.63
CA GLY A 37 16.20 -9.15 19.50
C GLY A 37 15.17 -8.22 18.85
N ALA A 38 14.81 -8.44 17.59
CA ALA A 38 13.72 -7.71 16.96
C ALA A 38 12.35 -8.23 17.42
N ASP A 39 11.41 -7.31 17.63
CA ASP A 39 10.01 -7.66 17.93
C ASP A 39 9.18 -7.90 16.65
N VAL A 40 9.51 -7.15 15.60
CA VAL A 40 8.74 -7.12 14.36
C VAL A 40 9.70 -7.10 13.18
N PHE A 41 9.49 -8.00 12.23
CA PHE A 41 10.16 -8.03 10.94
C PHE A 41 9.13 -7.75 9.84
N VAL A 42 9.36 -6.69 9.04
CA VAL A 42 8.45 -6.29 7.96
C VAL A 42 9.18 -6.36 6.63
N GLN A 43 8.58 -7.03 5.65
CA GLN A 43 9.13 -7.09 4.30
C GLN A 43 8.05 -6.97 3.23
N ASN A 44 8.42 -6.37 2.09
CA ASN A 44 7.61 -6.25 0.88
C ASN A 44 8.45 -6.67 -0.34
N LEU A 45 9.03 -7.86 -0.27
CA LEU A 45 9.83 -8.44 -1.33
C LEU A 45 8.91 -9.13 -2.35
N ALA A 46 9.46 -9.35 -3.55
CA ALA A 46 8.74 -10.10 -4.57
C ALA A 46 8.37 -11.51 -4.05
N PRO A 47 7.23 -12.08 -4.49
CA PRO A 47 6.83 -13.42 -4.10
C PRO A 47 7.96 -14.44 -4.29
N GLY A 48 8.23 -15.24 -3.26
CA GLY A 48 9.31 -16.23 -3.25
C GLY A 48 10.72 -15.70 -2.99
N ALA A 49 10.96 -14.38 -3.07
CA ALA A 49 12.28 -13.82 -2.74
C ALA A 49 12.58 -13.93 -1.23
N ALA A 50 11.59 -13.65 -0.36
CA ALA A 50 11.75 -13.83 1.08
C ALA A 50 12.06 -15.28 1.45
N ALA A 51 11.35 -16.25 0.87
CA ALA A 51 11.59 -17.68 1.10
C ALA A 51 12.97 -18.13 0.61
N ARG A 52 13.41 -17.67 -0.57
CA ARG A 52 14.77 -17.92 -1.07
C ARG A 52 15.85 -17.36 -0.17
N LEU A 53 15.53 -16.30 0.57
CA LEU A 53 16.43 -15.68 1.53
C LEU A 53 16.23 -16.20 2.96
N GLY A 54 15.31 -17.14 3.21
CA GLY A 54 14.99 -17.60 4.57
C GLY A 54 14.36 -16.54 5.48
N LEU A 55 13.85 -15.46 4.90
CA LEU A 55 13.22 -14.33 5.59
C LEU A 55 11.68 -14.40 5.56
N ASP A 56 11.13 -15.53 5.16
CA ASP A 56 9.70 -15.79 5.22
C ASP A 56 9.26 -16.14 6.65
N ALA A 57 7.95 -16.05 6.91
CA ALA A 57 7.38 -16.29 8.22
C ALA A 57 7.67 -17.70 8.76
N ASP A 58 7.65 -18.73 7.91
CA ASP A 58 7.88 -20.10 8.37
C ASP A 58 9.36 -20.32 8.71
N SER A 59 10.27 -19.74 7.94
CA SER A 59 11.71 -19.81 8.21
C SER A 59 12.12 -19.04 9.47
N LEU A 60 11.67 -17.80 9.62
CA LEU A 60 12.00 -16.99 10.77
C LEU A 60 11.36 -17.53 12.06
N ARG A 61 10.14 -18.09 12.02
CA ARG A 61 9.49 -18.67 13.22
C ARG A 61 10.19 -19.91 13.75
N ARG A 62 10.97 -20.63 12.93
CA ARG A 62 11.78 -21.78 13.39
C ARG A 62 12.93 -21.35 14.31
N VAL A 63 13.42 -20.12 14.13
CA VAL A 63 14.55 -19.57 14.89
C VAL A 63 14.08 -18.59 15.97
N HIS A 64 13.13 -17.71 15.63
CA HIS A 64 12.60 -16.65 16.49
C HIS A 64 11.10 -16.87 16.73
N THR A 65 10.78 -17.62 17.79
CA THR A 65 9.39 -18.00 18.10
C THR A 65 8.51 -16.84 18.57
N SER A 66 9.13 -15.75 19.06
CA SER A 66 8.46 -14.55 19.56
C SER A 66 8.35 -13.41 18.52
N LEU A 67 8.95 -13.58 17.34
CA LEU A 67 9.05 -12.55 16.30
C LEU A 67 7.75 -12.43 15.48
N VAL A 68 7.19 -11.22 15.41
CA VAL A 68 6.07 -10.93 14.52
C VAL A 68 6.60 -10.70 13.11
N VAL A 69 6.27 -11.59 12.18
CA VAL A 69 6.65 -11.45 10.77
C VAL A 69 5.48 -10.88 9.98
N CYS A 70 5.70 -9.75 9.31
CA CYS A 70 4.77 -9.10 8.41
C CYS A 70 5.25 -9.17 6.96
N ASP A 71 4.50 -9.89 6.13
CA ASP A 71 4.68 -9.99 4.68
C ASP A 71 3.65 -9.10 3.97
N ILE A 72 4.13 -8.15 3.17
CA ILE A 72 3.30 -7.31 2.32
C ILE A 72 3.54 -7.73 0.87
N SER A 73 2.47 -8.10 0.16
CA SER A 73 2.55 -8.54 -1.22
C SER A 73 1.45 -7.93 -2.09
N GLY A 74 1.59 -8.03 -3.41
CA GLY A 74 0.61 -7.52 -4.36
C GLY A 74 -0.72 -8.27 -4.36
N CYS A 75 -0.67 -9.51 -4.85
CA CYS A 75 -1.83 -10.39 -5.06
C CYS A 75 -1.73 -11.71 -4.28
N GLY A 76 -0.75 -11.84 -3.37
CA GLY A 76 -0.44 -13.06 -2.64
C GLY A 76 0.09 -14.21 -3.50
N SER A 77 0.48 -15.30 -2.83
CA SER A 77 1.05 -16.51 -3.44
C SER A 77 0.01 -17.42 -4.13
N LYS A 78 -1.29 -17.21 -3.87
CA LYS A 78 -2.37 -18.16 -4.22
C LYS A 78 -3.27 -17.72 -5.38
N ARG A 79 -3.04 -16.57 -5.99
CA ARG A 79 -3.91 -16.03 -7.07
C ARG A 79 -3.28 -16.24 -8.45
N LEU A 80 -4.08 -16.19 -9.52
CA LEU A 80 -3.64 -16.25 -10.93
C LEU A 80 -2.56 -15.21 -11.30
N LEU A 81 -2.32 -14.22 -10.44
CA LEU A 81 -1.31 -13.17 -10.57
C LEU A 81 -0.08 -13.40 -9.66
N ALA A 82 0.01 -14.55 -8.98
CA ALA A 82 1.14 -14.94 -8.14
C ALA A 82 2.41 -15.04 -9.00
N GLY A 83 3.23 -13.98 -8.97
CA GLY A 83 4.43 -13.85 -9.80
C GLY A 83 4.50 -12.57 -10.63
N ARG A 84 3.40 -11.81 -10.73
CA ARG A 84 3.44 -10.47 -11.33
C ARG A 84 3.81 -9.43 -10.28
N LYS A 85 4.68 -8.48 -10.67
CA LYS A 85 4.95 -7.30 -9.84
C LYS A 85 3.65 -6.50 -9.72
N ALA A 86 3.26 -6.22 -8.49
CA ALA A 86 2.15 -5.33 -8.22
C ALA A 86 2.70 -3.93 -7.99
N TYR A 87 2.15 -3.00 -8.74
CA TYR A 87 2.33 -1.58 -8.53
C TYR A 87 0.97 -0.99 -8.19
N ASP A 88 0.95 0.10 -7.45
CA ASP A 88 -0.27 0.78 -7.01
C ASP A 88 -1.29 0.95 -8.14
N LEU A 89 -0.88 1.47 -9.31
CA LEU A 89 -1.77 1.64 -10.46
C LEU A 89 -2.38 0.32 -10.96
N LEU A 90 -1.59 -0.76 -11.02
CA LEU A 90 -2.10 -2.06 -11.45
C LEU A 90 -3.15 -2.56 -10.47
N ILE A 91 -2.89 -2.42 -9.17
CA ILE A 91 -3.85 -2.83 -8.14
C ILE A 91 -5.11 -1.96 -8.19
N GLN A 92 -4.99 -0.64 -8.41
CA GLN A 92 -6.15 0.23 -8.60
C GLN A 92 -7.00 -0.18 -9.82
N CYS A 93 -6.37 -0.61 -10.91
CA CYS A 93 -7.11 -1.13 -12.07
C CYS A 93 -7.83 -2.44 -11.72
N GLU A 94 -7.13 -3.38 -11.06
CA GLU A 94 -7.66 -4.69 -10.71
C GLU A 94 -8.78 -4.63 -9.67
N THR A 95 -8.71 -3.70 -8.71
CA THR A 95 -9.78 -3.49 -7.71
C THR A 95 -10.93 -2.65 -8.25
N GLY A 96 -10.81 -2.11 -9.47
CA GLY A 96 -11.83 -1.29 -10.11
C GLY A 96 -11.85 0.17 -9.66
N VAL A 97 -10.93 0.63 -8.80
CA VAL A 97 -10.83 2.04 -8.37
C VAL A 97 -10.78 3.00 -9.55
N VAL A 98 -9.99 2.65 -10.58
CA VAL A 98 -9.86 3.49 -11.79
C VAL A 98 -11.20 3.61 -12.52
N SER A 99 -12.02 2.56 -12.53
CA SER A 99 -13.34 2.62 -13.17
C SER A 99 -14.36 3.47 -12.41
N LEU A 100 -14.12 3.71 -11.12
CA LEU A 100 -15.00 4.50 -10.26
C LEU A 100 -14.52 5.95 -10.09
N SER A 101 -13.35 6.28 -10.64
CA SER A 101 -12.67 7.56 -10.45
C SER A 101 -12.53 8.27 -11.79
N GLY A 102 -12.82 9.58 -11.83
CA GLY A 102 -12.80 10.37 -13.06
C GLY A 102 -14.18 10.53 -13.68
N SER A 103 -14.22 10.76 -15.00
CA SER A 103 -15.46 10.87 -15.76
C SER A 103 -15.78 9.56 -16.51
N GLU A 104 -17.02 9.38 -16.97
CA GLU A 104 -17.39 8.16 -17.73
C GLU A 104 -16.53 7.94 -18.98
N SER A 105 -16.14 9.03 -19.67
CA SER A 105 -15.29 8.98 -20.85
C SER A 105 -13.80 8.95 -20.53
N GLU A 106 -13.40 9.40 -19.34
CA GLU A 106 -12.00 9.51 -18.91
C GLU A 106 -11.81 8.96 -17.50
N PRO A 107 -11.69 7.62 -17.36
CA PRO A 107 -11.31 6.99 -16.11
C PRO A 107 -9.93 7.47 -15.66
N ALA A 108 -9.78 7.74 -14.37
CA ALA A 108 -8.57 8.30 -13.80
C ALA A 108 -8.09 7.49 -12.60
N LYS A 109 -6.77 7.38 -12.44
CA LYS A 109 -6.21 6.83 -11.20
C LYS A 109 -6.38 7.80 -10.04
N ALA A 110 -6.37 7.29 -8.81
CA ALA A 110 -6.23 8.14 -7.64
C ALA A 110 -4.92 8.95 -7.72
N GLY A 111 -4.99 10.21 -7.28
CA GLY A 111 -3.82 11.11 -7.26
C GLY A 111 -2.73 10.67 -6.28
N ILE A 112 -3.06 9.75 -5.38
CA ILE A 112 -2.21 9.21 -4.31
C ILE A 112 -2.03 7.70 -4.48
N SER A 113 -1.00 7.15 -3.83
CA SER A 113 -0.72 5.69 -3.84
C SER A 113 -1.68 4.96 -2.89
N ILE A 114 -2.97 4.92 -3.26
CA ILE A 114 -4.03 4.44 -2.39
C ILE A 114 -3.84 2.97 -2.01
N ALA A 115 -3.41 2.11 -2.94
CA ALA A 115 -3.17 0.69 -2.67
C ALA A 115 -2.00 0.48 -1.69
N ASP A 116 -0.93 1.27 -1.83
CA ASP A 116 0.20 1.20 -0.90
C ASP A 116 -0.19 1.72 0.49
N MET A 117 -0.99 2.78 0.55
CA MET A 117 -1.46 3.33 1.82
C MET A 117 -2.44 2.40 2.53
N THR A 118 -3.38 1.77 1.81
CA THR A 118 -4.28 0.78 2.42
C THR A 118 -3.49 -0.37 2.98
N ALA A 119 -2.56 -0.93 2.19
CA ALA A 119 -1.71 -2.03 2.63
C ALA A 119 -0.87 -1.64 3.86
N GLY A 120 -0.28 -0.44 3.87
CA GLY A 120 0.46 0.07 5.03
C GLY A 120 -0.40 0.19 6.30
N MET A 121 -1.64 0.65 6.17
CA MET A 121 -2.57 0.76 7.29
C MET A 121 -3.01 -0.61 7.84
N TYR A 122 -3.25 -1.59 6.96
CA TYR A 122 -3.55 -2.96 7.38
C TYR A 122 -2.32 -3.66 7.98
N ALA A 123 -1.12 -3.42 7.45
CA ALA A 123 0.11 -3.95 8.02
C ALA A 123 0.34 -3.41 9.43
N TYR A 124 0.22 -2.09 9.61
CA TYR A 124 0.29 -1.45 10.93
C TYR A 124 -0.72 -2.05 11.91
N SER A 125 -2.00 -2.14 11.52
CA SER A 125 -3.06 -2.66 12.38
C SER A 125 -2.85 -4.15 12.71
N GLY A 126 -2.43 -4.94 11.73
CA GLY A 126 -2.13 -6.36 11.90
C GLY A 126 -0.94 -6.61 12.83
N ILE A 127 0.12 -5.80 12.70
CA ILE A 127 1.29 -5.86 13.60
C ILE A 127 0.88 -5.53 15.03
N LEU A 128 0.13 -4.45 15.25
CA LEU A 128 -0.36 -4.10 16.58
C LEU A 128 -1.23 -5.21 17.19
N SER A 129 -2.12 -5.79 16.40
CA SER A 129 -2.93 -6.93 16.85
C SER A 129 -2.06 -8.14 17.21
N ALA A 130 -1.04 -8.44 16.41
CA ALA A 130 -0.13 -9.55 16.66
C ALA A 130 0.69 -9.33 17.94
N LEU A 131 1.20 -8.12 18.17
CA LEU A 131 1.89 -7.75 19.40
C LEU A 131 0.97 -7.84 20.63
N TYR A 132 -0.29 -7.41 20.48
CA TYR A 132 -1.29 -7.52 21.55
C TYR A 132 -1.63 -8.99 21.86
N THR A 133 -1.82 -9.82 20.84
CA THR A 133 -2.03 -11.27 21.02
C THR A 133 -0.82 -11.94 21.64
N ARG A 134 0.40 -11.53 21.29
CA ARG A 134 1.64 -12.01 21.91
C ARG A 134 1.66 -11.67 23.41
N ALA A 135 1.32 -10.42 23.77
CA ALA A 135 1.32 -9.97 25.16
C ALA A 135 0.22 -10.63 26.01
N THR A 136 -0.95 -10.93 25.44
CA THR A 136 -2.12 -11.43 26.18
C THR A 136 -2.27 -12.95 26.17
N MET A 137 -1.92 -13.60 25.06
CA MET A 137 -2.13 -15.04 24.84
C MET A 137 -0.83 -15.82 24.65
N GLY A 138 0.33 -15.14 24.59
CA GLY A 138 1.62 -15.78 24.30
C GLY A 138 1.74 -16.35 22.88
N ARG A 139 0.80 -16.02 21.98
CA ARG A 139 0.78 -16.50 20.59
C ARG A 139 1.28 -15.42 19.65
N VAL A 140 2.07 -15.82 18.65
CA VAL A 140 2.61 -14.90 17.64
C VAL A 140 2.05 -15.26 16.27
N PRO A 141 0.94 -14.61 15.84
CA PRO A 141 0.41 -14.82 14.52
C PRO A 141 1.32 -14.16 13.47
N ALA A 142 1.47 -14.82 12.32
CA ALA A 142 2.05 -14.19 11.14
C ALA A 142 1.05 -13.18 10.56
N VAL A 143 1.55 -12.05 10.04
CA VAL A 143 0.75 -11.01 9.42
C VAL A 143 1.01 -11.03 7.92
N GLU A 144 0.00 -11.37 7.12
CA GLU A 144 0.08 -11.29 5.66
C GLU A 144 -0.88 -10.22 5.17
N VAL A 145 -0.37 -9.25 4.41
CA VAL A 145 -1.17 -8.17 3.81
C VAL A 145 -1.00 -8.20 2.31
N ARG A 146 -2.13 -8.12 1.61
CA ARG A 146 -2.15 -8.05 0.16
C ARG A 146 -2.69 -6.70 -0.27
N LEU A 147 -1.97 -5.99 -1.15
CA LEU A 147 -2.40 -4.69 -1.66
C LEU A 147 -3.81 -4.79 -2.28
N PHE A 148 -4.07 -5.87 -3.02
CA PHE A 148 -5.40 -6.09 -3.59
C PHE A 148 -6.47 -6.21 -2.50
N ASP A 149 -6.29 -7.11 -1.54
CA ASP A 149 -7.31 -7.36 -0.50
C ASP A 149 -7.55 -6.08 0.31
N ALA A 150 -6.47 -5.40 0.71
CA ALA A 150 -6.52 -4.15 1.44
C ALA A 150 -7.29 -3.05 0.70
N LEU A 151 -7.05 -2.87 -0.59
CA LEU A 151 -7.75 -1.86 -1.38
C LEU A 151 -9.18 -2.30 -1.74
N ALA A 152 -9.41 -3.58 -2.01
CA ALA A 152 -10.74 -4.12 -2.27
C ALA A 152 -11.67 -3.91 -1.07
N GLU A 153 -11.18 -4.08 0.16
CA GLU A 153 -11.97 -3.80 1.36
C GLU A 153 -12.35 -2.32 1.52
N TRP A 154 -11.46 -1.39 1.13
CA TRP A 154 -11.78 0.03 1.15
C TRP A 154 -12.83 0.45 0.12
N MET A 155 -13.05 -0.37 -0.91
CA MET A 155 -14.15 -0.17 -1.85
C MET A 155 -15.52 -0.48 -1.22
N GLY A 156 -15.55 -1.10 -0.03
CA GLY A 156 -16.76 -1.33 0.75
C GLY A 156 -17.72 -2.32 0.07
N GLN A 157 -19.00 -1.94 -0.07
CA GLN A 157 -19.90 -2.70 -0.91
C GLN A 157 -19.44 -2.58 -2.37
N PRO A 158 -19.03 -3.67 -3.05
CA PRO A 158 -19.03 -3.63 -4.50
C PRO A 158 -20.44 -3.19 -4.92
N PRO A 159 -20.62 -2.34 -5.94
CA PRO A 159 -21.95 -2.16 -6.50
C PRO A 159 -22.45 -3.55 -6.88
N THR A 160 -23.36 -4.09 -6.06
CA THR A 160 -24.02 -5.38 -6.20
C THR A 160 -25.02 -5.32 -7.34
N THR A 161 -24.62 -4.74 -8.47
CA THR A 161 -25.17 -5.10 -9.76
C THR A 161 -24.40 -6.33 -10.23
N PRO A 162 -25.05 -7.48 -10.41
CA PRO A 162 -24.39 -8.72 -10.74
C PRO A 162 -23.71 -8.59 -12.11
N ALA A 163 -22.38 -8.51 -12.11
CA ALA A 163 -21.56 -9.04 -13.20
C ALA A 163 -21.47 -10.57 -13.01
N THR A 164 -22.62 -11.25 -13.04
CA THR A 164 -22.64 -12.70 -13.15
C THR A 164 -22.00 -13.07 -14.47
N ARG A 165 -20.88 -13.79 -14.38
CA ARG A 165 -20.42 -14.85 -15.29
C ARG A 165 -21.17 -14.91 -16.62
N GLU A 166 -20.67 -14.23 -17.61
CA GLU A 166 -20.54 -14.73 -18.98
C GLU A 166 -19.67 -13.71 -19.72
N ASN A 167 -18.77 -14.19 -20.57
CA ASN A 167 -17.95 -13.42 -21.52
C ASN A 167 -16.65 -12.75 -21.01
N SER A 168 -15.57 -13.33 -21.49
CA SER A 168 -14.16 -12.90 -21.50
C SER A 168 -13.90 -11.57 -22.23
N ARG A 169 -14.70 -10.53 -22.00
CA ARG A 169 -14.47 -9.19 -22.54
C ARG A 169 -14.51 -8.17 -21.41
N CYS A 170 -13.32 -7.77 -20.99
CA CYS A 170 -13.06 -6.51 -20.30
C CYS A 170 -13.84 -5.38 -21.03
N CYS A 171 -14.90 -4.85 -20.43
CA CYS A 171 -15.64 -3.72 -20.99
C CYS A 171 -16.48 -2.98 -19.92
N CYS A 172 -15.86 -1.99 -19.29
CA CYS A 172 -16.37 -0.63 -19.12
C CYS A 172 -17.86 -0.38 -18.78
N ARG A 173 -18.56 -1.19 -17.98
CA ARG A 173 -19.96 -0.87 -17.65
C ARG A 173 -20.34 -1.09 -16.19
N CYS A 174 -19.61 -0.45 -15.28
CA CYS A 174 -20.19 0.00 -14.02
C CYS A 174 -20.78 1.40 -14.24
N ARG A 175 -22.10 1.54 -14.11
CA ARG A 175 -22.80 2.83 -14.21
C ARG A 175 -22.51 3.62 -12.92
N MET A 176 -21.80 4.74 -13.00
CA MET A 176 -21.49 5.57 -11.83
C MET A 176 -22.03 7.01 -11.93
N SER A 177 -22.67 7.43 -10.85
CA SER A 177 -22.94 8.83 -10.54
C SER A 177 -21.69 9.42 -9.89
N ALA A 178 -20.85 10.11 -10.67
CA ALA A 178 -19.53 10.61 -10.27
C ALA A 178 -19.52 11.59 -9.08
N ASN A 179 -20.68 12.06 -8.60
CA ASN A 179 -20.80 13.02 -7.49
C ASN A 179 -22.03 12.78 -6.60
N GLY A 180 -22.59 11.57 -6.58
CA GLY A 180 -23.78 11.25 -5.80
C GLY A 180 -23.54 10.11 -4.82
N HIS A 181 -23.60 10.38 -3.52
CA HIS A 181 -23.65 9.32 -2.53
C HIS A 181 -24.99 8.57 -2.67
N PRO A 182 -25.02 7.23 -2.73
CA PRO A 182 -26.27 6.47 -2.90
C PRO A 182 -27.24 6.57 -1.71
N LYS A 183 -26.81 7.18 -0.59
CA LYS A 183 -27.60 7.38 0.64
C LYS A 183 -27.47 8.77 1.28
N ALA A 184 -26.82 9.74 0.63
CA ALA A 184 -26.69 11.10 1.16
C ALA A 184 -27.36 12.13 0.25
N VAL A 185 -27.90 13.18 0.87
CA VAL A 185 -28.45 14.36 0.20
C VAL A 185 -27.47 14.88 -0.84
N ARG A 186 -28.00 15.22 -2.01
CA ARG A 186 -27.24 15.70 -3.17
C ARG A 186 -26.45 16.97 -2.80
N PHE A 187 -25.14 16.84 -2.61
CA PHE A 187 -24.21 17.97 -2.58
C PHE A 187 -23.48 18.00 -3.92
N PRO A 188 -23.93 18.79 -4.91
CA PRO A 188 -23.12 19.02 -6.10
C PRO A 188 -21.81 19.67 -5.68
N SER A 189 -20.70 19.21 -6.26
CA SER A 189 -19.45 19.96 -6.24
C SER A 189 -19.73 21.36 -6.81
N ALA A 190 -19.65 22.38 -5.96
CA ALA A 190 -19.89 23.76 -6.35
C ALA A 190 -18.91 24.12 -7.48
N THR A 191 -19.45 24.34 -8.68
CA THR A 191 -18.70 24.86 -9.82
C THR A 191 -18.49 26.35 -9.55
N SER A 192 -17.49 26.69 -8.73
CA SER A 192 -17.00 28.08 -8.71
C SER A 192 -16.33 28.32 -10.06
N ALA A 193 -16.82 29.30 -10.82
CA ALA A 193 -16.27 29.74 -12.10
C ALA A 193 -14.92 30.48 -11.94
N SER A 194 -14.03 29.97 -11.10
CA SER A 194 -12.71 30.52 -10.83
C SER A 194 -11.73 29.36 -10.65
N PRO A 195 -10.53 29.42 -11.25
CA PRO A 195 -9.48 28.45 -10.95
C PRO A 195 -9.22 28.47 -9.43
N PRO A 196 -8.84 27.34 -8.82
CA PRO A 196 -8.57 27.29 -7.39
C PRO A 196 -7.56 28.37 -7.02
N THR A 197 -7.95 29.22 -6.07
CA THR A 197 -7.20 30.41 -5.65
C THR A 197 -5.78 30.01 -5.28
N PRO A 198 -4.73 30.60 -5.89
CA PRO A 198 -3.36 30.33 -5.46
C PRO A 198 -3.18 30.85 -4.03
N CYS A 199 -2.61 30.02 -3.15
CA CYS A 199 -2.23 30.41 -1.79
C CYS A 199 -1.47 31.75 -1.81
N SER A 200 -2.12 32.81 -1.32
CA SER A 200 -1.56 34.15 -1.22
C SER A 200 -0.56 34.20 -0.05
N GLY A 201 0.69 33.83 -0.34
CA GLY A 201 1.76 33.80 0.65
C GLY A 201 3.15 34.02 0.06
N ALA A 202 3.30 34.89 -0.95
CA ALA A 202 4.60 35.31 -1.45
C ALA A 202 4.59 36.80 -1.81
N ARG A 203 4.79 37.67 -0.80
CA ARG A 203 5.17 39.06 -1.03
C ARG A 203 6.54 39.08 -1.73
N ARG A 204 6.56 39.38 -3.03
CA ARG A 204 7.78 39.79 -3.74
C ARG A 204 8.22 41.15 -3.22
N ALA A 205 9.32 41.20 -2.48
CA ALA A 205 10.07 42.43 -2.25
C ALA A 205 10.72 42.85 -3.59
N ARG A 206 10.25 43.94 -4.20
CA ARG A 206 10.98 44.62 -5.28
C ARG A 206 11.97 45.59 -4.62
N GLY A 207 13.25 45.24 -4.63
CA GLY A 207 14.33 46.16 -4.34
C GLY A 207 14.58 47.08 -5.54
N SER A 208 14.47 48.38 -5.31
CA SER A 208 14.86 49.46 -6.22
C SER A 208 16.38 49.52 -6.36
N ARG A 209 16.90 49.46 -7.59
CA ARG A 209 18.21 50.01 -7.94
C ARG A 209 18.00 51.41 -8.52
N ARG A 210 18.48 52.42 -7.80
CA ARG A 210 19.14 53.61 -8.31
C ARG A 210 20.37 53.84 -7.45
#